data_AF-A0A659SFM4-F1
#
_entry.id   AF-A0A659SFM4-F1
#
_cell.length_a   1.000
_cell.length_b   1.000
_cell.length_c   1.000
_cell.angle_alpha   90.00
_cell.angle_beta   90.00
_cell.angle_gamma   90.00
#
_symmetry.space_group_name_H-M   'P 1'
#
loop_
_entity.id
_entity.type
_entity.pdbx_description
1 polymer ?
#
loop_
_entity_poly.entity_id
_entity_poly.type
_entity_poly.pdbx_seq_one_letter_code
_entity_poly.pdbx_strand_id
1 'polypeptide(L)' 'EWATVGTGWSAWPDLAKECGLTLHDGEVSLPAAEDMLPIASQKLAAGETVAVEHAEPVYLRNEVAWKKLPGKE' A
#
# COMPACT_ATOMS: atom_id res chain seq x y z
N GLU A 1 -18.54 2.87 9.99
CA GLU A 1 -17.72 1.91 10.74
C GLU A 1 -16.65 1.37 9.80
N TRP A 2 -15.44 1.16 10.28
CA TRP A 2 -14.27 0.82 9.46
C TRP A 2 -13.47 -0.32 10.07
N ALA A 3 -13.04 -1.27 9.24
CA ALA A 3 -12.13 -2.34 9.64
C ALA A 3 -10.68 -1.84 9.58
N THR A 4 -9.91 -2.11 10.62
CA THR A 4 -8.46 -1.89 10.64
C THR A 4 -7.72 -3.13 10.15
N VAL A 5 -6.77 -2.96 9.23
CA VAL A 5 -5.93 -4.05 8.69
C VAL A 5 -4.46 -3.66 8.69
N GLY A 6 -3.57 -4.64 8.76
CA GLY A 6 -2.13 -4.46 8.78
C GLY A 6 -1.55 -4.31 10.18
N THR A 7 -0.25 -4.58 10.31
CA THR A 7 0.47 -4.54 11.60
C THR A 7 0.62 -3.14 12.20
N GLY A 8 0.34 -2.09 11.43
CA GLY A 8 0.47 -0.70 11.88
C GLY A 8 -0.46 -0.35 13.04
N TRP A 9 -1.68 -0.86 13.07
CA TRP A 9 -2.64 -0.56 14.14
C TRP A 9 -2.22 -1.13 15.49
N SER A 10 -1.68 -2.35 15.49
CA SER A 10 -1.10 -2.96 16.70
C SER A 10 0.20 -2.28 17.13
N ALA A 11 1.02 -1.82 16.18
CA ALA A 11 2.30 -1.15 16.45
C ALA A 11 2.12 0.29 16.97
N TRP A 12 1.08 1.00 16.52
CA TRP A 12 0.76 2.36 16.94
C TRP A 12 -0.72 2.50 17.33
N PRO A 13 -1.14 1.96 18.48
CA PRO A 13 -2.55 2.00 18.93
C PRO A 13 -3.09 3.43 19.10
N ASP A 14 -2.20 4.40 19.30
CA ASP A 14 -2.58 5.81 19.44
C ASP A 14 -3.19 6.38 18.15
N LEU A 15 -2.91 5.81 16.98
CA LEU A 15 -3.55 6.19 15.70
C LEU A 15 -5.07 6.06 15.75
N ALA A 16 -5.58 5.09 16.51
CA ALA A 16 -7.02 4.86 16.65
C ALA A 16 -7.70 5.89 17.56
N LYS A 17 -6.95 6.52 18.49
CA LYS A 17 -7.54 7.35 19.56
C LYS A 17 -8.10 8.69 19.06
N GLU A 18 -7.54 9.25 17.99
CA GLU A 18 -7.86 10.62 17.55
C GLU A 18 -8.52 10.70 16.16
N CYS A 19 -8.90 9.57 15.57
CA CYS A 19 -9.38 9.57 14.18
C CYS A 19 -10.85 9.99 13.99
N GLY A 20 -11.65 10.04 15.06
CA GLY A 20 -13.09 10.38 14.99
C GLY A 20 -13.96 9.34 14.27
N LEU A 21 -13.40 8.17 13.93
CA LEU A 21 -14.09 7.08 13.25
C LEU A 21 -14.41 5.95 14.24
N THR A 22 -15.53 5.27 14.02
CA THR A 22 -15.80 3.97 14.66
C THR A 22 -14.97 2.90 13.95
N LEU A 23 -13.99 2.35 14.66
CA LEU A 23 -13.08 1.31 14.18
C LEU A 23 -13.41 -0.04 14.82
N HIS A 24 -13.26 -1.13 14.07
CA HIS A 24 -13.21 -2.50 14.58
C HIS A 24 -12.01 -3.24 14.00
N ASP A 25 -11.57 -4.29 14.70
CA ASP A 25 -10.48 -5.15 14.23
C ASP A 25 -10.95 -5.98 13.02
N GLY A 26 -10.23 -5.87 11.91
CA GLY A 26 -10.50 -6.63 10.69
C GLY A 26 -9.84 -8.01 10.68
N GLU A 27 -9.08 -8.38 11.70
CA GLU A 27 -8.38 -9.67 11.85
C GLU A 27 -7.38 -10.01 10.72
N VAL A 28 -6.99 -9.02 9.91
CA VAL A 28 -6.04 -9.17 8.80
C VAL A 28 -4.77 -8.39 9.10
N SER A 29 -3.67 -9.10 9.35
CA SER A 29 -2.37 -8.48 9.66
C SER A 29 -1.44 -8.35 8.45
N LEU A 30 -1.58 -9.23 7.46
CA LEU A 30 -0.72 -9.32 6.27
C LEU A 30 -1.59 -9.54 5.03
N PRO A 31 -1.15 -9.07 3.85
CA PRO A 31 -1.88 -9.30 2.61
C PRO A 31 -1.81 -10.79 2.20
N ALA A 32 -2.87 -11.30 1.59
CA ALA A 32 -2.83 -12.57 0.88
C ALA A 32 -2.65 -12.32 -0.63
N ALA A 33 -1.88 -13.17 -1.31
CA ALA A 33 -1.64 -13.02 -2.74
C ALA A 33 -2.93 -13.17 -3.58
N GLU A 34 -3.89 -13.97 -3.10
CA GLU A 34 -5.19 -14.18 -3.76
C GLU A 34 -6.05 -12.92 -3.82
N ASP A 35 -5.90 -12.00 -2.85
CA ASP A 35 -6.64 -10.73 -2.82
C ASP A 35 -6.23 -9.79 -3.97
N MET A 36 -5.09 -10.04 -4.63
CA MET A 36 -4.68 -9.31 -5.82
C MET A 36 -5.44 -9.74 -7.08
N LEU A 37 -6.05 -10.93 -7.10
CA LEU A 37 -6.68 -11.51 -8.29
C LEU A 37 -7.87 -10.70 -8.82
N PRO A 38 -8.80 -10.19 -7.99
CA PRO A 38 -9.91 -9.38 -8.47
C PRO A 38 -9.43 -8.11 -9.19
N ILE A 39 -8.41 -7.45 -8.63
CA ILE A 39 -7.81 -6.23 -9.20
C ILE A 39 -7.13 -6.57 -10.53
N ALA A 40 -6.33 -7.64 -10.56
CA ALA A 40 -5.63 -8.08 -11.77
C ALA A 40 -6.62 -8.48 -12.89
N SER A 41 -7.72 -9.16 -12.54
CA SER A 41 -8.75 -9.58 -13.49
C SER A 41 -9.43 -8.39 -14.17
N GLN A 42 -9.75 -7.34 -13.40
CA GLN A 42 -10.33 -6.11 -13.93
C GLN A 42 -9.35 -5.38 -14.85
N LYS A 43 -8.08 -5.24 -14.44
CA LYS A 43 -7.03 -4.60 -15.25
C LYS A 43 -6.76 -5.35 -16.55
N LEU A 44 -6.74 -6.68 -16.50
CA LEU A 44 -6.60 -7.51 -17.68
C LEU A 44 -7.76 -7.30 -18.66
N ALA A 45 -9.00 -7.30 -18.17
CA ALA A 45 -10.18 -7.05 -19.00
C ALA A 45 -10.19 -5.64 -19.62
N ALA A 46 -9.62 -4.65 -18.92
CA ALA A 46 -9.47 -3.29 -19.41
C ALA A 46 -8.25 -3.08 -20.35
N GLY A 47 -7.41 -4.10 -20.56
CA GLY A 47 -6.18 -3.99 -21.35
C GLY A 47 -5.08 -3.17 -20.65
N GLU A 48 -5.19 -2.95 -19.34
CA GLU A 48 -4.20 -2.24 -18.51
C GLU A 48 -3.02 -3.15 -18.11
N THR A 49 -2.43 -3.80 -19.11
CA THR A 49 -1.28 -4.70 -18.95
C THR A 49 -0.01 -4.03 -19.47
N VAL A 50 1.13 -4.45 -18.94
CA VAL A 50 2.44 -4.03 -19.40
C VAL A 50 3.17 -5.21 -20.03
N ALA A 51 3.98 -4.96 -21.07
CA ALA A 51 4.85 -5.98 -21.62
C ALA A 51 5.85 -6.46 -20.55
N VAL A 52 6.24 -7.73 -20.61
CA VAL A 52 7.03 -8.37 -19.53
C VAL A 52 8.36 -7.66 -19.29
N GLU A 53 8.99 -7.17 -20.36
CA GLU A 53 10.24 -6.42 -20.36
C GLU A 53 10.13 -5.02 -19.74
N HIS A 54 8.90 -4.53 -19.53
CA HIS A 54 8.60 -3.24 -18.92
C HIS A 54 7.98 -3.38 -17.52
N ALA A 55 7.83 -4.61 -17.01
CA ALA A 55 7.34 -4.84 -15.66
C ALA A 55 8.44 -4.50 -14.64
N GLU A 56 8.33 -3.34 -14.01
CA GLU A 56 9.30 -2.86 -13.02
C GLU A 56 8.73 -2.89 -11.59
N PRO A 57 9.50 -3.36 -10.60
CA PRO A 57 9.12 -3.23 -9.19
C PRO A 57 9.08 -1.76 -8.77
N VAL A 58 8.00 -1.35 -8.11
CA VAL A 58 7.90 -0.02 -7.50
C VAL A 58 8.60 -0.03 -6.16
N TYR A 59 9.85 0.42 -6.12
CA TYR A 59 10.59 0.56 -4.88
C TYR A 59 10.34 1.94 -4.26
N LEU A 60 10.02 1.94 -2.96
CA LEU A 60 9.87 3.15 -2.14
C LEU A 60 11.13 4.07 -2.15
N ARG A 61 12.27 3.54 -2.61
CA ARG A 61 13.58 4.23 -2.62
C ARG A 61 13.98 4.85 -3.96
N ASN A 62 13.12 4.88 -4.96
CA ASN A 62 13.46 5.51 -6.24
C ASN A 62 13.76 7.02 -6.09
N GLU A 63 13.30 7.65 -5.00
CA GLU A 63 13.37 9.11 -4.81
C GLU A 63 14.31 9.61 -3.70
N VAL A 64 14.95 8.73 -2.92
CA VAL A 64 15.65 9.17 -1.69
C VAL A 64 17.06 9.74 -1.92
N ALA A 65 17.66 9.49 -3.09
CA ALA A 65 19.06 9.83 -3.33
C ALA A 65 19.30 11.32 -3.64
N TRP A 66 18.37 11.98 -4.32
CA TRP A 66 18.56 13.36 -4.82
C TRP A 66 18.28 14.43 -3.77
N LYS A 67 17.47 14.12 -2.74
CA LYS A 67 17.16 15.05 -1.64
C LYS A 67 18.32 15.28 -0.65
N LYS A 68 19.48 14.66 -0.87
CA LYS A 68 20.70 14.80 -0.04
C LYS A 68 21.87 15.49 -0.74
N LEU A 69 21.71 15.98 -1.97
CA LEU A 69 22.78 16.73 -2.64
C LEU A 69 22.76 18.19 -2.16
N PRO A 70 23.84 18.70 -1.52
CA PRO A 70 23.93 20.11 -1.17
C PRO A 70 23.98 20.97 -2.44
N GLY A 71 23.14 22.01 -2.51
CA GLY A 71 23.20 23.03 -3.59
C GLY A 71 22.09 22.97 -4.66
N LYS A 72 20.96 22.31 -4.41
CA LYS A 72 19.76 22.43 -5.25
C LYS A 72 18.52 22.71 -4.38
N GLU A 73 18.33 23.99 -4.04
CA GLU A 73 17.01 24.59 -3.81
C GLU A 73 16.57 25.31 -5.08
#